data_AF-A0A2A6CGQ3-F1
#
_entry.id   AF-A0A2A6CGQ3-F1
#
_cell.length_a   1.000
_cell.length_b   1.000
_cell.length_c   1.000
_cell.angle_alpha   90.00
_cell.angle_beta   90.00
_cell.angle_gamma   90.00
#
_symmetry.space_group_name_H-M   'P 1'
#
loop_
_entity.id
_entity.type
_entity.pdbx_description
1 polymer ?
#
loop_
_entity_poly.entity_id
_entity_poly.type
_entity_poly.pdbx_seq_one_letter_code
_entity_poly.pdbx_strand_id
1 'polypeptide(L)'
;MPRSNAPLLLLSLLPLLASAGYDKATKDAANKCCPADYMRHCMQAIEFQLRLNFRNKAAEREATICIQRELYSDDSLNVVSPKTLHCCNVFANDPTDRNNVCFNACQNASLSASIKPTRKLAIIRECRETNRQVKYFDSCRRYINGANTFKDLLMKTQLKYSCDIAKIKGPNY
;
A
#
# COMPACT_ATOMS: atom_id res chain seq x y z
N MET A 1 -34.89 36.30 -44.67
CA MET A 1 -33.57 35.75 -44.27
C MET A 1 -33.79 34.78 -43.12
N PRO A 2 -33.60 33.46 -43.30
CA PRO A 2 -33.82 32.48 -42.25
C PRO A 2 -32.57 32.36 -41.36
N ARG A 3 -32.74 32.38 -40.03
CA ARG A 3 -31.71 32.03 -39.06
C ARG A 3 -31.69 30.51 -38.92
N SER A 4 -30.58 29.91 -39.33
CA SER A 4 -30.31 28.49 -39.16
C SER A 4 -29.96 28.23 -37.68
N ASN A 5 -30.79 27.46 -36.99
CA ASN A 5 -30.48 26.85 -35.70
C ASN A 5 -30.00 25.43 -35.99
N ALA A 6 -28.70 25.16 -35.83
CA ALA A 6 -28.15 23.80 -35.83
C ALA A 6 -27.53 23.52 -34.45
N PRO A 7 -27.74 22.31 -33.87
CA PRO A 7 -27.57 22.07 -32.45
C PRO A 7 -26.13 21.67 -32.09
N LEU A 8 -25.61 22.29 -31.02
CA LEU A 8 -24.46 21.81 -30.26
C LEU A 8 -24.87 20.57 -29.45
N LEU A 9 -24.83 19.39 -30.06
CA LEU A 9 -24.99 18.11 -29.37
C LEU A 9 -24.00 17.10 -29.93
N LEU A 10 -22.74 17.14 -29.49
CA LEU A 10 -21.76 16.08 -29.75
C LEU A 10 -20.57 16.23 -28.81
N LEU A 11 -20.75 16.01 -27.49
CA LEU A 11 -19.62 15.94 -26.54
C LEU A 11 -19.96 15.28 -25.19
N SER A 12 -20.65 14.14 -25.16
CA SER A 12 -20.95 13.44 -23.90
C SER A 12 -21.03 11.91 -24.00
N LEU A 13 -20.11 11.26 -24.72
CA LEU A 13 -20.08 9.79 -24.79
C LEU A 13 -18.72 9.11 -24.48
N LEU A 14 -17.76 9.80 -23.88
CA LEU A 14 -16.48 9.19 -23.50
C LEU A 14 -16.19 9.22 -21.98
N PRO A 15 -16.95 8.45 -21.16
CA PRO A 15 -16.33 7.89 -19.95
C PRO A 15 -16.48 6.36 -19.77
N LEU A 16 -17.12 5.62 -20.69
CA LEU A 16 -17.44 4.19 -20.46
C LEU A 16 -16.33 3.18 -20.80
N LEU A 17 -15.21 3.59 -21.41
CA LEU A 17 -14.14 2.65 -21.81
C LEU A 17 -13.10 2.40 -20.71
N ALA A 18 -13.08 3.22 -19.65
CA ALA A 18 -12.08 3.10 -18.59
C ALA A 18 -12.37 1.95 -17.59
N SER A 19 -13.63 1.56 -17.39
CA SER A 19 -13.99 0.50 -16.43
C SER A 19 -13.67 -0.91 -16.95
N ALA A 20 -13.84 -1.18 -18.25
CA ALA A 20 -13.65 -2.52 -18.80
C ALA A 20 -12.21 -3.04 -18.67
N GLY A 21 -11.20 -2.15 -18.80
CA GLY A 21 -9.80 -2.52 -18.60
C GLY A 21 -9.42 -2.79 -17.15
N TYR A 22 -10.07 -2.09 -16.21
CA TYR A 22 -9.88 -2.26 -14.77
C TYR A 22 -10.46 -3.59 -14.27
N ASP A 23 -11.63 -3.98 -14.77
CA ASP A 23 -12.27 -5.26 -14.42
C ASP A 23 -11.44 -6.47 -14.86
N LYS A 24 -10.85 -6.41 -16.06
CA LYS A 24 -9.99 -7.49 -16.57
C LYS A 24 -8.73 -7.66 -15.72
N ALA A 25 -8.01 -6.57 -15.44
CA ALA A 25 -6.79 -6.61 -14.62
C ALA A 25 -7.07 -7.11 -13.20
N THR A 26 -8.19 -6.69 -12.61
CA THR A 26 -8.66 -7.13 -11.29
C THR A 26 -8.91 -8.63 -11.26
N LYS A 27 -9.65 -9.14 -12.24
CA LYS A 27 -9.97 -10.57 -12.34
C LYS A 27 -8.73 -11.42 -12.60
N ASP A 28 -7.84 -10.98 -13.49
CA ASP A 28 -6.61 -11.71 -13.83
C ASP A 28 -5.67 -11.80 -12.60
N ALA A 29 -5.48 -10.69 -11.87
CA ALA A 29 -4.67 -10.66 -10.65
C ALA A 29 -5.27 -11.53 -9.54
N ALA A 30 -6.59 -11.45 -9.30
CA ALA A 30 -7.27 -12.30 -8.31
C ALA A 30 -7.12 -13.78 -8.67
N ASN A 31 -7.37 -14.16 -9.93
CA ASN A 31 -7.28 -15.55 -10.40
C ASN A 31 -5.90 -16.16 -10.18
N LYS A 32 -4.84 -15.37 -10.38
CA LYS A 32 -3.47 -15.86 -10.24
C LYS A 32 -2.99 -15.91 -8.79
N CYS A 33 -3.44 -14.98 -7.96
CA CYS A 33 -2.85 -14.73 -6.65
C CYS A 33 -3.68 -15.21 -5.46
N CYS A 34 -4.96 -15.49 -5.65
CA CYS A 34 -5.86 -15.79 -4.55
C CYS A 34 -6.27 -17.26 -4.53
N PRO A 35 -6.36 -17.88 -3.33
CA PRO A 35 -6.99 -19.19 -3.21
C PRO A 35 -8.44 -19.13 -3.71
N ALA A 36 -8.93 -20.23 -4.27
CA ALA A 36 -10.26 -20.32 -4.88
C ALA A 36 -11.37 -19.81 -3.93
N ASP A 37 -11.32 -20.21 -2.66
CA ASP A 37 -12.32 -19.84 -1.64
C ASP A 37 -12.32 -18.33 -1.29
N TYR A 38 -11.26 -17.60 -1.65
CA TYR A 38 -11.11 -16.17 -1.36
C TYR A 38 -11.18 -15.30 -2.62
N MET A 39 -11.44 -15.88 -3.79
CA MET A 39 -11.40 -15.17 -5.08
C MET A 39 -12.26 -13.90 -5.09
N ARG A 40 -13.51 -14.01 -4.65
CA ARG A 40 -14.45 -12.88 -4.59
C ARG A 40 -13.98 -11.77 -3.65
N HIS A 41 -13.45 -12.14 -2.48
CA HIS A 41 -12.91 -11.18 -1.51
C HIS A 41 -11.68 -10.45 -2.07
N CYS A 42 -10.83 -11.14 -2.83
CA CYS A 42 -9.72 -10.50 -3.52
C CYS A 42 -10.19 -9.50 -4.57
N MET A 43 -11.14 -9.88 -5.42
CA MET A 43 -11.67 -8.98 -6.45
C MET A 43 -12.21 -7.69 -5.81
N GLN A 44 -13.03 -7.82 -4.76
CA GLN A 44 -13.56 -6.67 -4.03
C GLN A 44 -12.45 -5.83 -3.38
N ALA A 45 -11.46 -6.47 -2.74
CA ALA A 45 -10.36 -5.74 -2.13
C ALA A 45 -9.52 -4.99 -3.17
N ILE A 46 -9.31 -5.58 -4.34
CA ILE A 46 -8.61 -4.93 -5.45
C ILE A 46 -9.42 -3.72 -5.93
N GLU A 47 -10.70 -3.93 -6.25
CA GLU A 47 -11.63 -2.94 -6.79
C GLU A 47 -11.78 -1.72 -5.87
N PHE A 48 -11.98 -1.97 -4.57
CA PHE A 48 -12.19 -0.93 -3.57
C PHE A 48 -10.90 -0.48 -2.87
N GLN A 49 -9.74 -0.95 -3.33
CA GLN A 49 -8.42 -0.60 -2.78
C GLN A 49 -8.26 -0.89 -1.27
N LEU A 50 -8.91 -1.96 -0.81
CA LEU A 50 -8.91 -2.40 0.57
C LEU A 50 -7.78 -3.40 0.83
N ARG A 51 -7.46 -3.57 2.12
CA ARG A 51 -6.63 -4.69 2.56
C ARG A 51 -7.41 -6.00 2.40
N LEU A 52 -6.70 -7.07 2.09
CA LEU A 52 -7.26 -8.42 2.24
C LEU A 52 -7.55 -8.69 3.72
N ASN A 53 -8.55 -9.53 3.98
CA ASN A 53 -8.92 -9.93 5.34
C ASN A 53 -9.16 -11.44 5.42
N PHE A 54 -8.11 -12.22 5.19
CA PHE A 54 -8.16 -13.66 5.33
C PHE A 54 -8.00 -14.05 6.80
N ARG A 55 -8.52 -15.22 7.17
CA ARG A 55 -8.26 -15.81 8.49
C ARG A 55 -6.79 -16.20 8.63
N ASN A 56 -6.21 -16.79 7.59
CA ASN A 56 -4.79 -17.12 7.54
C ASN A 56 -3.98 -15.87 7.11
N LYS A 57 -3.24 -15.28 8.05
CA LYS A 57 -2.44 -14.06 7.81
C LYS A 57 -1.19 -14.28 6.98
N ALA A 58 -0.64 -15.50 6.93
CA ALA A 58 0.46 -15.81 6.02
C ALA A 58 -0.03 -15.80 4.56
N ALA A 59 -1.12 -16.52 4.29
CA ALA A 59 -1.77 -16.53 2.97
C ALA A 59 -2.24 -15.13 2.54
N GLU A 60 -2.73 -14.31 3.48
CA GLU A 60 -3.09 -12.91 3.22
C GLU A 60 -1.91 -12.09 2.71
N ARG A 61 -0.74 -12.23 3.35
CA ARG A 61 0.48 -11.51 2.97
C ARG A 61 1.00 -11.98 1.62
N GLU A 62 1.02 -13.28 1.38
CA GLU A 62 1.43 -13.87 0.11
C GLU A 62 0.56 -13.39 -1.06
N ALA A 63 -0.76 -13.44 -0.88
CA ALA A 63 -1.72 -12.94 -1.86
C ALA A 63 -1.54 -11.43 -2.08
N THR A 64 -1.36 -10.64 -1.02
CA THR A 64 -1.13 -9.18 -1.12
C THR A 64 0.12 -8.86 -1.95
N ILE A 65 1.22 -9.58 -1.72
CA ILE A 65 2.47 -9.42 -2.47
C ILE A 65 2.27 -9.80 -3.93
N CYS A 66 1.63 -10.95 -4.19
CA CYS A 66 1.38 -11.42 -5.54
C CYS A 66 0.52 -10.41 -6.32
N ILE A 67 -0.61 -9.97 -5.75
CA ILE A 67 -1.50 -9.00 -6.42
C ILE A 67 -0.76 -7.70 -6.73
N GLN A 68 0.01 -7.17 -5.77
CA GLN A 68 0.76 -5.93 -5.99
C GLN A 68 1.76 -6.08 -7.16
N ARG A 69 2.43 -7.23 -7.25
CA ARG A 69 3.32 -7.57 -8.37
C ARG A 69 2.58 -7.66 -9.70
N GLU A 70 1.43 -8.32 -9.76
CA GLU A 70 0.65 -8.44 -10.98
C GLU A 70 0.13 -7.09 -11.47
N LEU A 71 -0.27 -6.20 -10.56
CA LEU A 71 -0.80 -4.89 -10.92
C LEU A 71 0.29 -3.85 -11.26
N TYR A 72 1.47 -3.93 -10.64
CA TYR A 72 2.47 -2.85 -10.69
C TYR A 72 3.91 -3.28 -10.94
N SER A 73 4.16 -4.54 -11.32
CA SER A 73 5.48 -5.19 -11.48
C SER A 73 6.22 -5.50 -10.17
N ASP A 74 7.30 -6.27 -10.27
CA ASP A 74 8.16 -6.64 -9.13
C ASP A 74 8.79 -5.44 -8.43
N ASP A 75 9.21 -4.42 -9.18
CA ASP A 75 9.87 -3.23 -8.63
C ASP A 75 8.96 -2.44 -7.68
N SER A 76 7.64 -2.58 -7.83
CA SER A 76 6.66 -1.99 -6.93
C SER A 76 6.83 -2.44 -5.47
N LEU A 77 7.34 -3.66 -5.26
CA LEU A 77 7.55 -4.24 -3.93
C LEU A 77 8.67 -3.53 -3.17
N ASN A 78 9.56 -2.82 -3.88
CA ASN A 78 10.69 -2.07 -3.33
C ASN A 78 10.32 -0.63 -2.92
N VAL A 79 9.05 -0.23 -3.03
CA VAL A 79 8.57 1.09 -2.59
C VAL A 79 7.89 0.99 -1.22
N VAL A 80 6.70 0.37 -1.18
CA VAL A 80 5.93 0.04 0.03
C VAL A 80 5.18 -1.26 -0.26
N SER A 81 5.37 -2.26 0.61
CA SER A 81 4.75 -3.58 0.48
C SER A 81 4.67 -4.26 1.85
N PRO A 82 4.05 -5.46 1.96
CA PRO A 82 4.08 -6.23 3.20
C PRO A 82 5.50 -6.54 3.72
N LYS A 83 6.52 -6.56 2.85
CA LYS A 83 7.94 -6.70 3.25
C LYS A 83 8.39 -5.59 4.20
N THR A 84 7.87 -4.37 3.99
CA THR A 84 8.22 -3.18 4.76
C THR A 84 7.27 -2.92 5.93
N LEU A 85 6.30 -3.81 6.19
CA LEU A 85 5.25 -3.60 7.20
C LEU A 85 5.81 -3.34 8.61
N HIS A 86 6.91 -4.01 8.98
CA HIS A 86 7.56 -3.80 10.28
C HIS A 86 8.03 -2.35 10.48
N CYS A 87 8.38 -1.64 9.41
CA CYS A 87 8.79 -0.23 9.48
C CYS A 87 7.67 0.69 9.98
N CYS A 88 6.40 0.26 9.94
CA CYS A 88 5.29 1.02 10.52
C CYS A 88 5.43 1.21 12.04
N ASN A 89 6.17 0.35 12.74
CA ASN A 89 6.35 0.43 14.19
C ASN A 89 7.01 1.73 14.67
N VAL A 90 7.70 2.46 13.79
CA VAL A 90 8.23 3.80 14.14
C VAL A 90 7.13 4.79 14.52
N PHE A 91 5.91 4.58 14.01
CA PHE A 91 4.75 5.42 14.32
C PHE A 91 4.02 5.00 15.60
N ALA A 92 4.12 3.72 16.01
CA ALA A 92 3.42 3.21 17.20
C ALA A 92 3.91 3.83 18.52
N ASN A 93 5.14 4.34 18.53
CA ASN A 93 5.77 4.96 19.69
C ASN A 93 5.80 6.49 19.60
N ASP A 94 5.04 7.10 18.67
CA ASP A 94 4.98 8.56 18.56
C ASP A 94 3.99 9.13 19.58
N PRO A 95 4.45 9.79 20.66
CA PRO A 95 3.55 10.36 21.67
C PRO A 95 2.67 11.47 21.11
N THR A 96 3.00 12.01 19.93
CA THR A 96 2.19 13.03 19.26
C THR A 96 1.06 12.42 18.43
N ASP A 97 1.12 11.12 18.10
CA ASP A 97 0.10 10.39 17.34
C ASP A 97 -0.89 9.66 18.26
N ARG A 98 -1.65 10.45 19.03
CA ARG A 98 -2.52 9.94 20.11
C ARG A 98 -3.53 8.87 19.68
N ASN A 99 -3.92 8.86 18.39
CA ASN A 99 -4.89 7.92 17.84
C ASN A 99 -4.26 6.86 16.93
N ASN A 100 -2.92 6.74 16.91
CA ASN A 100 -2.20 5.84 16.02
C ASN A 100 -2.58 6.03 14.55
N VAL A 101 -2.89 7.26 14.13
CA VAL A 101 -3.37 7.57 12.78
C VAL A 101 -2.33 7.15 11.76
N CYS A 102 -1.06 7.50 11.97
CA CYS A 102 0.03 7.19 11.07
C CYS A 102 0.40 5.71 11.11
N PHE A 103 0.34 5.08 12.29
CA PHE A 103 0.55 3.64 12.40
C PHE A 103 -0.50 2.85 11.60
N ASN A 104 -1.78 3.18 11.78
CA ASN A 104 -2.89 2.53 11.09
C ASN A 104 -2.86 2.82 9.58
N ALA A 105 -2.61 4.07 9.18
CA ALA A 105 -2.43 4.45 7.78
C ALA A 105 -1.28 3.64 7.14
N CYS A 106 -0.17 3.48 7.85
CA CYS A 106 0.97 2.69 7.38
C CYS A 106 0.66 1.21 7.22
N GLN A 107 0.00 0.59 8.20
CA GLN A 107 -0.40 -0.81 8.07
C GLN A 107 -1.37 -1.01 6.92
N ASN A 108 -2.41 -0.17 6.82
CA ASN A 108 -3.42 -0.28 5.78
C ASN A 108 -2.83 -0.08 4.39
N ALA A 109 -2.04 0.98 4.17
CA ALA A 109 -1.39 1.22 2.88
C ALA A 109 -0.42 0.09 2.51
N SER A 110 0.33 -0.45 3.47
CA SER A 110 1.26 -1.55 3.22
C SER A 110 0.55 -2.85 2.82
N LEU A 111 -0.67 -3.08 3.32
CA LEU A 111 -1.46 -4.30 3.10
C LEU A 111 -2.52 -4.20 2.00
N SER A 112 -2.85 -3.00 1.50
CA SER A 112 -3.74 -2.82 0.35
C SER A 112 -2.99 -3.05 -0.96
N ALA A 113 -3.13 -4.21 -1.58
CA ALA A 113 -2.34 -4.60 -2.76
C ALA A 113 -2.56 -3.69 -4.00
N SER A 114 -3.76 -3.15 -4.17
CA SER A 114 -4.17 -2.38 -5.35
C SER A 114 -4.09 -0.86 -5.19
N ILE A 115 -3.48 -0.36 -4.10
CA ILE A 115 -3.08 1.05 -4.04
C ILE A 115 -1.73 1.17 -4.74
N LYS A 116 -1.61 2.12 -5.70
CA LYS A 116 -0.35 2.39 -6.39
C LYS A 116 0.79 2.65 -5.38
N PRO A 117 2.01 2.11 -5.58
CA PRO A 117 3.08 2.21 -4.58
C PRO A 117 3.47 3.64 -4.19
N THR A 118 3.48 4.57 -5.16
CA THR A 118 3.72 5.99 -4.90
C THR A 118 2.62 6.61 -4.05
N ARG A 119 1.35 6.21 -4.26
CA ARG A 119 0.22 6.66 -3.44
C ARG A 119 0.26 6.06 -2.04
N LYS A 120 0.65 4.79 -1.88
CA LYS A 120 0.92 4.19 -0.56
C LYS A 120 1.93 5.03 0.22
N LEU A 121 3.04 5.38 -0.42
CA LEU A 121 4.08 6.19 0.21
C LEU A 121 3.54 7.58 0.59
N ALA A 122 2.76 8.24 -0.27
CA ALA A 122 2.13 9.52 0.04
C ALA A 122 1.20 9.41 1.27
N ILE A 123 0.31 8.42 1.32
CA ILE A 123 -0.60 8.17 2.47
C ILE A 123 0.19 8.05 3.77
N ILE A 124 1.34 7.37 3.75
CA ILE A 124 2.17 7.18 4.94
C ILE A 124 2.90 8.46 5.35
N ARG A 125 3.40 9.22 4.37
CA ARG A 125 4.13 10.47 4.64
C ARG A 125 3.20 11.57 5.15
N GLU A 126 2.00 11.63 4.57
CA GLU A 126 1.01 12.69 4.76
C GLU A 126 -0.12 12.30 5.72
N CYS A 127 0.03 11.19 6.46
CA CYS A 127 -0.98 10.74 7.44
C CYS A 127 -1.34 11.80 8.49
N ARG A 128 -0.43 12.77 8.71
CA ARG A 128 -0.62 13.96 9.56
C ARG A 128 0.17 15.13 8.97
N GLU A 129 -0.27 16.35 9.28
CA GLU A 129 0.36 17.60 8.84
C GLU A 129 1.83 17.70 9.28
N THR A 130 2.13 17.35 10.54
CA THR A 130 3.51 17.26 11.05
C THR A 130 3.83 15.81 11.42
N ASN A 131 4.54 15.11 10.53
CA ASN A 131 4.97 13.73 10.75
C ASN A 131 6.50 13.64 10.88
N ARG A 132 7.01 13.79 12.11
CA ARG A 132 8.47 13.74 12.36
C ARG A 132 9.06 12.34 12.22
N GLN A 133 8.24 11.30 12.35
CA GLN A 133 8.69 9.91 12.32
C GLN A 133 8.90 9.37 10.89
N VAL A 134 8.38 10.08 9.89
CA VAL A 134 8.45 9.70 8.48
C VAL A 134 9.87 9.41 7.98
N LYS A 135 10.87 10.14 8.49
CA LYS A 135 12.28 9.93 8.13
C LYS A 135 12.80 8.57 8.60
N TYR A 136 12.35 8.07 9.75
CA TYR A 136 12.73 6.76 10.26
C TYR A 136 12.04 5.64 9.49
N PHE A 137 10.78 5.84 9.12
CA PHE A 137 10.07 4.94 8.21
C PHE A 137 10.80 4.84 6.86
N ASP A 138 11.15 5.97 6.25
CA ASP A 138 11.85 6.03 4.97
C ASP A 138 13.22 5.33 5.00
N SER A 139 13.99 5.52 6.07
CA SER A 139 15.27 4.82 6.24
C SER A 139 15.08 3.32 6.46
N CYS A 140 14.12 2.91 7.30
CA CYS A 140 13.83 1.50 7.53
C CYS A 140 13.45 0.76 6.24
N ARG A 141 12.53 1.32 5.45
CA ARG A 141 12.09 0.65 4.20
C ARG A 141 13.19 0.60 3.15
N ARG A 142 14.02 1.64 3.02
CA ARG A 142 15.16 1.66 2.09
C ARG A 142 16.17 0.59 2.46
N TYR A 143 16.47 0.44 3.75
CA TYR A 143 17.33 -0.62 4.27
C TYR A 143 16.78 -2.02 3.93
N ILE A 144 15.50 -2.29 4.22
CA ILE A 144 14.86 -3.57 3.88
C ILE A 144 14.89 -3.86 2.38
N ASN A 145 14.75 -2.81 1.56
CA ASN A 145 14.75 -2.93 0.10
C ASN A 145 16.16 -2.85 -0.51
N GLY A 146 17.22 -2.90 0.31
CA GLY A 146 18.61 -2.95 -0.16
C GLY A 146 19.18 -1.64 -0.72
N ALA A 147 18.44 -0.53 -0.61
CA ALA A 147 18.94 0.80 -0.96
C ALA A 147 19.83 1.31 0.19
N ASN A 148 21.15 1.10 0.08
CA ASN A 148 22.10 1.49 1.12
C ASN A 148 22.81 2.79 0.74
N THR A 149 22.55 3.88 1.47
CA THR A 149 23.45 5.04 1.56
C THR A 149 24.30 4.97 2.85
N PHE A 150 25.41 5.71 2.91
CA PHE A 150 26.24 5.82 4.14
C PHE A 150 25.43 6.26 5.38
N LYS A 151 24.39 7.07 5.18
CA LYS A 151 23.45 7.49 6.23
C LYS A 151 22.56 6.34 6.74
N ASP A 152 22.17 5.42 5.85
CA ASP A 152 21.40 4.22 6.21
C ASP A 152 22.27 3.23 7.01
N LEU A 153 23.58 3.18 6.74
CA LEU A 153 24.57 2.44 7.53
C LEU A 153 24.75 3.02 8.94
N LEU A 154 24.77 4.34 9.10
CA LEU A 154 24.85 5.00 10.41
C LEU A 154 23.58 4.82 11.24
N MET A 155 22.41 4.78 10.60
CA MET A 155 21.14 4.46 11.28
C MET A 155 21.04 3.00 11.72
N LYS A 156 21.86 2.07 11.21
CA LYS A 156 21.91 0.68 11.70
C LYS A 156 22.13 0.60 13.20
N THR A 157 22.97 1.47 13.76
CA THR A 157 23.34 1.42 15.18
C THR A 157 22.19 1.88 16.09
N GLN A 158 21.34 2.81 15.63
CA GLN A 158 20.16 3.28 16.36
C GLN A 158 18.90 2.42 16.12
N LEU A 159 18.71 1.90 14.90
CA LEU A 159 17.58 1.04 14.56
C LEU A 159 17.73 -0.37 15.16
N LYS A 160 18.94 -0.91 15.31
CA LYS A 160 19.16 -2.19 16.01
C LYS A 160 18.57 -2.14 17.43
N TYR A 161 18.80 -1.04 18.15
CA TYR A 161 18.22 -0.83 19.49
C TYR A 161 16.69 -0.68 19.49
N SER A 162 16.10 -0.01 18.49
CA SER A 162 14.63 0.19 18.43
C SER A 162 13.87 -1.05 17.93
N CYS A 163 14.47 -1.81 17.01
CA CYS A 163 13.88 -3.04 16.46
C CYS A 163 14.06 -4.24 17.40
N ASP A 164 15.15 -4.32 18.16
CA ASP A 164 15.34 -5.38 19.17
C ASP A 164 14.36 -5.19 20.35
N ILE A 165 14.03 -3.95 20.74
CA ILE A 165 12.96 -3.68 21.72
C ILE A 165 11.58 -4.10 21.19
N ALA A 166 11.31 -3.93 19.89
CA ALA A 166 10.07 -4.37 19.27
C ALA A 166 9.96 -5.91 19.16
N LYS A 167 11.07 -6.64 19.08
CA LYS A 167 11.10 -8.12 19.17
C LYS A 167 10.82 -8.64 20.58
N ILE A 168 11.23 -7.89 21.61
CA ILE A 168 11.00 -8.27 23.02
C ILE A 168 9.55 -7.97 23.45
N LYS A 169 8.85 -7.05 22.77
CA LYS A 169 7.46 -6.65 23.09
C LYS A 169 6.42 -7.06 22.03
N GLY A 170 6.74 -7.97 21.12
CA GLY A 170 5.76 -8.52 20.18
C GLY A 170 4.75 -9.40 20.92
N PRO A 171 3.44 -9.22 20.74
CA PRO A 171 2.45 -10.17 21.25
C PRO A 171 2.64 -11.52 20.55
N ASN A 172 2.66 -12.59 21.34
CA ASN A 172 2.43 -13.94 20.85
C ASN A 172 1.10 -13.95 20.07
N TYR A 173 1.19 -14.04 18.74
CA TYR A 173 0.10 -14.42 17.86
C TYR A 173 0.60 -15.49 16.91
#